data_AF-A0A352VLD3-F1
#
_entry.id   AF-A0A352VLD3-F1
#
_cell.length_a   1.000
_cell.length_b   1.000
_cell.length_c   1.000
_cell.angle_alpha   90.00
_cell.angle_beta   90.00
_cell.angle_gamma   90.00
#
_symmetry.space_group_name_H-M   'P 1'
#
loop_
_entity.id
_entity.type
_entity.pdbx_description
1 polymer ?
#
loop_
_entity_poly.entity_id
_entity_poly.type
_entity_poly.pdbx_seq_one_letter_code
_entity_poly.pdbx_strand_id
1 'polypeptide(L)'
;MPNRRKEALDYHTQGRPGKIEVVATKSVVTQRDLSLAYSPGVAEPCREIEANPDDVFKYTARGNLVAVVSNGTAVLGLGNIGPLAAKPVMEGKGVLFKRFAGIDVFDIEVDSEDPQEIIRFCQLLEPTVGGINLEDIKAPECFVIERTLKETMGIPVFHDDQHGTAIIAGAALINALEIIGKKVDEVRVVFSGAGASALSTAGHFQRLGVSPENILIVDSKGVIYEGREEGMNEYKEPFAVASAARSLADALVGADVFIGLSVKGIMTADMVASMARDPIIFALANPDPEILPEEVAKVRDDAIMATGRSDYPNQVNNVLGFPFIFRGALDVQATAINEEMKIA
;
A
#
# COMPACT_ATOMS: atom_id res chain seq x y z
N MET A 1 18.52 22.47 -11.77
CA MET A 1 18.37 21.60 -10.58
C MET A 1 19.51 20.61 -10.60
N PRO A 2 20.11 20.23 -9.45
CA PRO A 2 21.06 19.14 -9.42
C PRO A 2 20.41 17.87 -9.99
N ASN A 3 21.22 16.98 -10.57
CA ASN A 3 20.75 15.81 -11.30
C ASN A 3 20.15 14.80 -10.31
N ARG A 4 18.84 14.92 -10.01
CA ARG A 4 18.09 14.04 -9.08
C ARG A 4 18.33 12.55 -9.33
N ARG A 5 18.54 12.14 -10.59
CA ARG A 5 18.87 10.75 -10.94
C ARG A 5 20.23 10.34 -10.38
N LYS A 6 21.25 11.19 -10.52
CA LYS A 6 22.58 10.89 -9.99
C LYS A 6 22.54 10.78 -8.47
N GLU A 7 21.87 11.70 -7.78
CA GLU A 7 21.73 11.67 -6.33
C GLU A 7 21.06 10.38 -5.83
N ALA A 8 19.98 9.94 -6.49
CA ALA A 8 19.31 8.69 -6.15
C ALA A 8 20.21 7.46 -6.33
N LEU A 9 21.00 7.40 -7.41
CA LEU A 9 21.93 6.29 -7.66
C LEU A 9 23.13 6.32 -6.70
N ASP A 10 23.67 7.50 -6.44
CA ASP A 10 24.76 7.72 -5.49
C ASP A 10 24.32 7.30 -4.07
N TYR A 11 23.08 7.62 -3.66
CA TYR A 11 22.52 7.19 -2.38
C TYR A 11 22.50 5.67 -2.19
N HIS A 12 22.26 4.89 -3.25
CA HIS A 12 22.22 3.41 -3.17
C HIS A 12 23.60 2.74 -3.32
N THR A 13 24.64 3.48 -3.72
CA THR A 13 25.96 2.92 -4.07
C THR A 13 27.09 3.40 -3.17
N GLN A 14 26.98 4.59 -2.57
CA GLN A 14 28.03 5.17 -1.75
C GLN A 14 28.17 4.44 -0.40
N GLY A 15 29.42 4.12 -0.04
CA GLY A 15 29.72 3.35 1.16
C GLY A 15 29.45 1.86 0.97
N ARG A 16 28.38 1.35 1.56
CA ARG A 16 27.92 -0.03 1.42
C ARG A 16 26.69 -0.03 0.48
N PRO A 17 26.70 -0.81 -0.62
CA PRO A 17 25.54 -0.88 -1.51
C PRO A 17 24.28 -1.40 -0.80
N GLY A 18 23.13 -0.90 -1.26
CA GLY A 18 21.83 -1.20 -0.65
C GLY A 18 21.53 -0.34 0.58
N LYS A 19 20.39 -0.59 1.22
CA LYS A 19 19.88 0.26 2.31
C LYS A 19 19.71 -0.46 3.65
N ILE A 20 20.03 -1.75 3.70
CA ILE A 20 19.78 -2.61 4.86
C ILE A 20 21.02 -3.39 5.28
N GLU A 21 21.04 -3.79 6.54
CA GLU A 21 22.03 -4.70 7.10
C GLU A 21 21.43 -5.52 8.25
N VAL A 22 21.98 -6.71 8.48
CA VAL A 22 21.63 -7.54 9.64
C VAL A 22 22.68 -7.33 10.72
N VAL A 23 22.22 -6.89 11.90
CA VAL A 23 23.09 -6.58 13.04
C VAL A 23 22.65 -7.40 14.25
N ALA A 24 23.61 -8.03 14.94
CA ALA A 24 23.34 -8.78 16.15
C ALA A 24 22.81 -7.87 17.27
N THR A 25 21.72 -8.28 17.92
CA THR A 25 21.11 -7.53 19.04
C THR A 25 21.71 -7.89 20.40
N LYS A 26 22.54 -8.94 20.46
CA LYS A 26 23.23 -9.41 21.67
C LYS A 26 24.74 -9.33 21.47
N SER A 27 25.48 -9.23 22.58
CA SER A 27 26.93 -9.29 22.55
C SER A 27 27.41 -10.61 21.95
N VAL A 28 28.47 -10.56 21.14
CA VAL A 28 29.14 -11.72 20.51
C VAL A 28 30.67 -11.62 20.62
N VAL A 29 31.17 -10.88 21.64
CA VAL A 29 32.59 -10.50 21.73
C VAL A 29 33.43 -11.44 22.57
N THR A 30 32.80 -12.25 23.44
CA THR A 30 33.51 -13.20 24.32
C THR A 30 33.19 -14.66 23.98
N GLN A 31 34.04 -15.58 24.46
CA GLN A 31 33.75 -17.03 24.38
C GLN A 31 32.42 -17.37 25.06
N ARG A 32 32.11 -16.73 26.18
CA ARG A 32 30.83 -16.91 26.88
C ARG A 32 29.68 -16.47 26.00
N ASP A 33 29.78 -15.30 25.37
CA ASP A 33 28.75 -14.79 24.47
C ASP A 33 28.49 -15.76 23.31
N LEU A 34 29.55 -16.25 22.66
CA LEU A 34 29.44 -17.22 21.57
C LEU A 34 28.81 -18.54 22.03
N SER A 35 29.12 -19.00 23.25
CA SER A 35 28.53 -20.21 23.83
C SER A 35 27.05 -20.07 24.18
N LEU A 36 26.53 -18.84 24.28
CA LEU A 36 25.12 -18.54 24.53
C LEU A 36 24.37 -18.26 23.22
N ALA A 37 24.98 -17.47 22.33
CA ALA A 37 24.43 -17.14 21.02
C ALA A 37 24.36 -18.37 20.08
N TYR A 38 25.22 -19.35 20.31
CA TYR A 38 25.26 -20.59 19.55
C TYR A 38 25.49 -21.79 20.49
N SER A 39 26.10 -22.86 19.99
CA SER A 39 26.32 -24.07 20.75
C SER A 39 27.27 -23.86 21.93
N PRO A 40 26.97 -24.45 23.11
CA PRO A 40 25.82 -25.32 23.38
C PRO A 40 24.54 -24.57 23.82
N GLY A 41 24.62 -23.30 24.20
CA GLY A 41 23.54 -22.56 24.88
C GLY A 41 22.27 -22.36 24.05
N VAL A 42 22.39 -22.23 22.73
CA VAL A 42 21.24 -22.09 21.81
C VAL A 42 20.28 -23.30 21.86
N ALA A 43 20.74 -24.46 22.35
CA ALA A 43 19.89 -25.63 22.49
C ALA A 43 18.76 -25.44 23.51
N GLU A 44 18.96 -24.61 24.54
CA GLU A 44 17.95 -24.40 25.60
C GLU A 44 16.69 -23.69 25.07
N PRO A 45 16.75 -22.51 24.40
CA PRO A 45 15.55 -21.92 23.81
C PRO A 45 14.91 -22.82 22.75
N CYS A 46 15.67 -23.66 22.03
CA CYS A 46 15.08 -24.64 21.12
C CYS A 46 14.22 -25.68 21.85
N ARG A 47 14.68 -26.22 22.98
CA ARG A 47 13.91 -27.18 23.80
C ARG A 47 12.68 -26.54 24.43
N GLU A 48 12.79 -25.28 24.88
CA GLU A 48 11.65 -24.53 25.40
C GLU A 48 10.58 -24.34 24.32
N ILE A 49 10.96 -23.97 23.09
CA ILE A 49 10.02 -23.83 21.97
C ILE A 49 9.44 -25.18 21.52
N GLU A 50 10.23 -26.26 21.55
CA GLU A 50 9.73 -27.62 21.29
C GLU A 50 8.66 -28.03 22.31
N ALA A 51 8.85 -27.71 23.59
CA ALA A 51 7.90 -27.99 24.66
C ALA A 51 6.66 -27.07 24.60
N ASN A 52 6.85 -25.81 24.24
CA ASN A 52 5.80 -24.79 24.14
C ASN A 52 6.04 -23.87 22.92
N PRO A 53 5.37 -24.11 21.77
CA PRO A 53 5.60 -23.36 20.53
C PRO A 53 5.44 -21.84 20.66
N ASP A 54 4.60 -21.35 21.58
CA ASP A 54 4.36 -19.91 21.80
C ASP A 54 5.61 -19.18 22.33
N ASP A 55 6.53 -19.89 22.97
CA ASP A 55 7.80 -19.30 23.44
C ASP A 55 8.72 -18.83 22.29
N VAL A 56 8.36 -19.13 21.03
CA VAL A 56 9.00 -18.54 19.84
C VAL A 56 8.95 -17.00 19.88
N PHE A 57 7.87 -16.42 20.40
CA PHE A 57 7.72 -14.96 20.54
C PHE A 57 8.60 -14.37 21.65
N LYS A 58 9.04 -15.21 22.60
CA LYS A 58 9.88 -14.82 23.73
C LYS A 58 11.36 -14.91 23.41
N TYR A 59 11.77 -15.98 22.74
CA TYR A 59 13.19 -16.30 22.55
C TYR A 59 13.74 -15.94 21.16
N THR A 60 12.90 -15.48 20.23
CA THR A 60 13.32 -15.16 18.87
C THR A 60 12.86 -13.77 18.43
N ALA A 61 13.35 -13.31 17.28
CA ALA A 61 12.91 -12.06 16.67
C ALA A 61 11.53 -12.16 15.98
N ARG A 62 10.90 -13.35 15.92
CA ARG A 62 9.66 -13.59 15.16
C ARG A 62 8.59 -12.54 15.45
N GLY A 63 8.35 -12.21 16.72
CA GLY A 63 7.32 -11.25 17.12
C GLY A 63 7.53 -9.80 16.66
N ASN A 64 8.71 -9.45 16.17
CA ASN A 64 9.01 -8.11 15.64
C ASN A 64 9.45 -8.13 14.16
N LEU A 65 9.41 -9.30 13.51
CA LEU A 65 9.93 -9.50 12.17
C LEU A 65 8.79 -9.58 11.15
N VAL A 66 8.80 -8.71 10.15
CA VAL A 66 7.85 -8.72 9.02
C VAL A 66 8.56 -9.15 7.74
N ALA A 67 7.93 -10.00 6.95
CA ALA A 67 8.37 -10.24 5.57
C ALA A 67 7.69 -9.26 4.63
N VAL A 68 8.47 -8.43 3.92
CA VAL A 68 7.98 -7.66 2.78
C VAL A 68 8.15 -8.53 1.55
N VAL A 69 7.05 -9.06 1.01
CA VAL A 69 7.07 -10.03 -0.09
C VAL A 69 6.54 -9.38 -1.37
N SER A 70 7.31 -9.48 -2.44
CA SER A 70 6.94 -9.01 -3.77
C SER A 70 7.42 -9.97 -4.84
N ASN A 71 6.78 -9.98 -6.01
CA ASN A 71 7.32 -10.59 -7.22
C ASN A 71 7.72 -9.57 -8.29
N GLY A 72 7.64 -8.26 -7.97
CA GLY A 72 8.05 -7.18 -8.87
C GLY A 72 7.16 -6.99 -10.09
N THR A 73 5.91 -7.47 -10.05
CA THR A 73 4.99 -7.41 -11.20
C THR A 73 4.22 -6.10 -11.33
N ALA A 74 4.21 -5.26 -10.29
CA ALA A 74 3.54 -3.96 -10.28
C ALA A 74 4.33 -2.88 -9.53
N VAL A 75 5.63 -2.77 -9.78
CA VAL A 75 6.51 -1.86 -9.03
C VAL A 75 6.22 -0.40 -9.37
N LEU A 76 5.62 0.33 -8.43
CA LEU A 76 5.25 1.74 -8.61
C LEU A 76 4.46 1.93 -9.94
N GLY A 77 4.71 3.01 -10.68
CA GLY A 77 4.24 3.19 -12.05
C GLY A 77 5.11 2.54 -13.13
N LEU A 78 6.07 1.67 -12.77
CA LEU A 78 7.00 1.02 -13.72
C LEU A 78 6.44 -0.30 -14.26
N GLY A 79 5.44 -0.88 -13.59
CA GLY A 79 4.81 -2.13 -13.98
C GLY A 79 5.65 -3.36 -13.65
N ASN A 80 5.57 -4.39 -14.49
CA ASN A 80 6.33 -5.62 -14.30
C ASN A 80 7.78 -5.42 -14.75
N ILE A 81 8.66 -5.23 -13.77
CA ILE A 81 10.12 -5.08 -13.96
C ILE A 81 10.91 -6.24 -13.36
N GLY A 82 10.21 -7.22 -12.80
CA GLY A 82 10.76 -8.41 -12.18
C GLY A 82 11.34 -8.19 -10.78
N PRO A 83 11.62 -9.28 -10.05
CA PRO A 83 12.01 -9.26 -8.64
C PRO A 83 13.31 -8.49 -8.39
N LEU A 84 14.33 -8.64 -9.25
CA LEU A 84 15.62 -7.96 -9.07
C LEU A 84 15.51 -6.45 -9.14
N ALA A 85 14.68 -5.93 -10.05
CA ALA A 85 14.49 -4.48 -10.20
C ALA A 85 13.54 -3.91 -9.13
N ALA A 86 12.71 -4.74 -8.50
CA ALA A 86 11.86 -4.38 -7.37
C ALA A 86 12.66 -4.20 -6.07
N LYS A 87 13.80 -4.89 -5.93
CA LYS A 87 14.60 -4.92 -4.69
C LYS A 87 14.87 -3.57 -4.04
N PRO A 88 15.27 -2.50 -4.77
CA PRO A 88 15.43 -1.20 -4.16
C PRO A 88 14.14 -0.68 -3.50
N VAL A 89 12.95 -0.93 -4.04
CA VAL A 89 11.70 -0.51 -3.41
C VAL A 89 11.45 -1.27 -2.11
N MET A 90 11.66 -2.59 -2.13
CA MET A 90 11.45 -3.46 -0.96
C MET A 90 12.43 -3.16 0.19
N GLU A 91 13.72 -2.96 -0.11
CA GLU A 91 14.68 -2.48 0.89
C GLU A 91 14.23 -1.12 1.48
N GLY A 92 13.65 -0.27 0.63
CA GLY A 92 13.05 1.00 1.05
C GLY A 92 11.94 0.79 2.08
N LYS A 93 10.99 -0.12 1.81
CA LYS A 93 9.94 -0.49 2.76
C LYS A 93 10.52 -0.99 4.08
N GLY A 94 11.55 -1.82 4.04
CA GLY A 94 12.28 -2.28 5.22
C GLY A 94 12.84 -1.12 6.07
N VAL A 95 13.48 -0.14 5.44
CA VAL A 95 13.96 1.08 6.12
C VAL A 95 12.81 1.85 6.79
N LEU A 96 11.67 1.98 6.12
CA LEU A 96 10.51 2.72 6.64
C LEU A 96 9.87 2.00 7.84
N PHE A 97 9.65 0.68 7.76
CA PHE A 97 9.22 -0.15 8.89
C PHE A 97 10.14 0.04 10.10
N LYS A 98 11.46 -0.06 9.89
CA LYS A 98 12.42 0.06 10.98
C LYS A 98 12.45 1.47 11.56
N ARG A 99 12.46 2.49 10.71
CA ARG A 99 12.60 3.89 11.12
C ARG A 99 11.38 4.40 11.88
N PHE A 100 10.18 4.06 11.44
CA PHE A 100 8.95 4.62 11.99
C PHE A 100 8.30 3.77 13.07
N ALA A 101 8.49 2.45 13.04
CA ALA A 101 7.83 1.53 13.96
C ALA A 101 8.78 0.58 14.71
N GLY A 102 10.09 0.67 14.46
CA GLY A 102 11.08 -0.23 15.09
C GLY A 102 10.98 -1.69 14.65
N ILE A 103 10.22 -1.97 13.59
CA ILE A 103 9.97 -3.32 13.06
C ILE A 103 11.17 -3.78 12.23
N ASP A 104 11.60 -5.03 12.46
CA ASP A 104 12.64 -5.68 11.67
C ASP A 104 12.01 -6.29 10.42
N VAL A 105 12.74 -6.25 9.29
CA VAL A 105 12.20 -6.68 8.00
C VAL A 105 13.14 -7.62 7.27
N PHE A 106 12.56 -8.64 6.65
CA PHE A 106 13.15 -9.31 5.49
C PHE A 106 12.41 -8.85 4.24
N ASP A 107 13.13 -8.20 3.32
CA ASP A 107 12.68 -7.98 1.95
C ASP A 107 12.91 -9.26 1.15
N ILE A 108 11.84 -9.77 0.52
CA ILE A 108 11.85 -11.05 -0.18
C ILE A 108 11.21 -10.87 -1.55
N GLU A 109 12.05 -10.84 -2.58
CA GLU A 109 11.62 -10.81 -3.96
C GLU A 109 11.56 -12.23 -4.55
N VAL A 110 10.34 -12.69 -4.85
CA VAL A 110 10.06 -14.04 -5.35
C VAL A 110 10.02 -14.04 -6.87
N ASP A 111 10.85 -14.86 -7.52
CA ASP A 111 10.89 -15.01 -8.97
C ASP A 111 9.83 -15.99 -9.48
N SER A 112 8.56 -15.65 -9.23
CA SER A 112 7.40 -16.37 -9.75
C SER A 112 6.23 -15.44 -10.01
N GLU A 113 5.59 -15.61 -11.16
CA GLU A 113 4.31 -14.98 -11.48
C GLU A 113 3.10 -15.87 -11.15
N ASP A 114 3.30 -17.13 -10.72
CA ASP A 114 2.20 -18.01 -10.32
C ASP A 114 1.70 -17.64 -8.91
N PRO A 115 0.44 -17.20 -8.76
CA PRO A 115 -0.14 -16.90 -7.45
C PRO A 115 0.00 -18.05 -6.45
N GLN A 116 -0.11 -19.30 -6.90
CA GLN A 116 -0.04 -20.48 -6.02
C GLN A 116 1.36 -20.68 -5.45
N GLU A 117 2.40 -20.39 -6.22
CA GLU A 117 3.78 -20.46 -5.74
C GLU A 117 4.06 -19.37 -4.70
N ILE A 118 3.55 -18.15 -4.92
CA ILE A 118 3.68 -17.04 -3.95
C ILE A 118 2.92 -17.36 -2.65
N ILE A 119 1.69 -17.88 -2.76
CA ILE A 119 0.90 -18.31 -1.61
C ILE A 119 1.66 -19.38 -0.83
N ARG A 120 2.14 -20.41 -1.53
CA ARG A 120 2.88 -21.51 -0.92
C ARG A 120 4.16 -21.03 -0.24
N PHE A 121 4.88 -20.12 -0.88
CA PHE A 121 6.09 -19.51 -0.31
C PHE A 121 5.78 -18.80 1.01
N CYS A 122 4.76 -17.93 1.03
CA CYS A 122 4.34 -17.20 2.22
C CYS A 122 3.93 -18.13 3.36
N GLN A 123 3.16 -19.18 3.06
CA GLN A 123 2.77 -20.20 4.06
C GLN A 123 3.97 -20.94 4.66
N LEU A 124 4.98 -21.25 3.84
CA LEU A 124 6.22 -21.89 4.33
C LEU A 124 7.07 -20.95 5.18
N LEU A 125 6.94 -19.63 4.97
CA LEU A 125 7.66 -18.61 5.73
C LEU A 125 7.02 -18.31 7.09
N GLU A 126 5.75 -18.67 7.31
CA GLU A 126 4.97 -18.37 8.52
C GLU A 126 5.70 -18.63 9.86
N PRO A 127 6.44 -19.75 10.05
CA PRO A 127 7.14 -19.99 11.31
C PRO A 127 8.25 -18.97 11.62
N THR A 128 8.75 -18.26 10.60
CA THR A 128 9.89 -17.34 10.71
C THR A 128 9.47 -15.93 11.12
N VAL A 129 8.33 -15.46 10.62
CA VAL A 129 7.92 -14.06 10.71
C VAL A 129 6.65 -13.89 11.56
N GLY A 130 6.46 -12.69 12.08
CA GLY A 130 5.28 -12.28 12.84
C GLY A 130 4.20 -11.64 11.98
N GLY A 131 4.48 -11.35 10.70
CA GLY A 131 3.51 -10.83 9.74
C GLY A 131 4.07 -10.79 8.31
N ILE A 132 3.17 -10.71 7.32
CA ILE A 132 3.51 -10.57 5.89
C ILE A 132 2.91 -9.29 5.34
N ASN A 133 3.78 -8.45 4.78
CA ASN A 133 3.42 -7.29 3.97
C ASN A 133 3.59 -7.63 2.49
N LEU A 134 2.49 -7.78 1.75
CA LEU A 134 2.51 -7.97 0.30
C LEU A 134 2.68 -6.61 -0.38
N GLU A 135 3.57 -6.55 -1.38
CA GLU A 135 3.95 -5.30 -2.04
C GLU A 135 4.14 -5.48 -3.54
N ASP A 136 3.70 -4.51 -4.35
CA ASP A 136 3.99 -4.42 -5.79
C ASP A 136 3.63 -5.71 -6.58
N ILE A 137 2.51 -6.34 -6.25
CA ILE A 137 1.97 -7.52 -6.95
C ILE A 137 0.79 -7.09 -7.83
N LYS A 138 0.82 -7.45 -9.11
CA LYS A 138 -0.21 -7.04 -10.09
C LYS A 138 -1.61 -7.58 -9.74
N ALA A 139 -2.63 -6.83 -10.15
CA ALA A 139 -4.00 -7.31 -10.18
C ALA A 139 -4.28 -8.11 -11.47
N PRO A 140 -5.16 -9.13 -11.44
CA PRO A 140 -5.99 -9.55 -10.30
C PRO A 140 -5.32 -10.53 -9.32
N GLU A 141 -4.10 -10.99 -9.60
CA GLU A 141 -3.40 -12.01 -8.82
C GLU A 141 -3.24 -11.65 -7.34
N CYS A 142 -2.93 -10.38 -7.05
CA CYS A 142 -2.80 -9.87 -5.68
C CYS A 142 -4.06 -10.11 -4.82
N PHE A 143 -5.25 -10.08 -5.39
CA PHE A 143 -6.50 -10.33 -4.65
C PHE A 143 -6.61 -11.79 -4.22
N VAL A 144 -6.25 -12.72 -5.11
CA VAL A 144 -6.30 -14.15 -4.82
C VAL A 144 -5.24 -14.50 -3.77
N ILE A 145 -4.02 -13.97 -3.93
CA ILE A 145 -2.90 -14.17 -3.01
C ILE A 145 -3.29 -13.68 -1.62
N GLU A 146 -3.69 -12.41 -1.48
CA GLU A 146 -4.01 -11.84 -0.18
C GLU A 146 -5.17 -12.57 0.50
N ARG A 147 -6.29 -12.79 -0.21
CA ARG A 147 -7.46 -13.49 0.35
C ARG A 147 -7.06 -14.87 0.89
N THR A 148 -6.32 -15.64 0.10
CA THR A 148 -5.92 -17.00 0.48
C THR A 148 -5.00 -16.98 1.70
N LEU A 149 -4.03 -16.07 1.74
CA LEU A 149 -3.10 -15.95 2.85
C LEU A 149 -3.80 -15.50 4.14
N LYS A 150 -4.72 -14.53 4.06
CA LYS A 150 -5.55 -14.11 5.21
C LYS A 150 -6.43 -15.23 5.76
N GLU A 151 -6.90 -16.13 4.90
CA GLU A 151 -7.76 -17.27 5.31
C GLU A 151 -6.97 -18.45 5.87
N THR A 152 -5.71 -18.62 5.47
CA THR A 152 -4.95 -19.85 5.73
C THR A 152 -3.80 -19.70 6.72
N MET A 153 -3.34 -18.47 6.99
CA MET A 153 -2.22 -18.21 7.90
C MET A 153 -2.69 -17.80 9.29
N GLY A 154 -1.87 -18.07 10.31
CA GLY A 154 -2.09 -17.66 11.71
C GLY A 154 -1.43 -16.32 12.08
N ILE A 155 -0.93 -15.57 11.10
CA ILE A 155 -0.25 -14.27 11.29
C ILE A 155 -0.90 -13.20 10.38
N PRO A 156 -0.79 -11.91 10.70
CA PRO A 156 -1.42 -10.88 9.92
C PRO A 156 -0.75 -10.75 8.55
N VAL A 157 -1.60 -10.75 7.52
CA VAL A 157 -1.23 -10.52 6.12
C VAL A 157 -1.90 -9.23 5.66
N PHE A 158 -1.13 -8.35 5.03
CA PHE A 158 -1.60 -7.04 4.58
C PHE A 158 -0.97 -6.70 3.25
N HIS A 159 -1.80 -6.37 2.25
CA HIS A 159 -1.31 -5.78 1.01
C HIS A 159 -1.30 -4.25 1.09
N ASP A 160 -0.11 -3.64 1.09
CA ASP A 160 0.03 -2.20 1.35
C ASP A 160 -0.52 -1.33 0.21
N ASP A 161 -0.26 -1.70 -1.04
CA ASP A 161 -0.78 -0.95 -2.19
C ASP A 161 -2.33 -0.92 -2.21
N GLN A 162 -2.97 -1.97 -1.70
CA GLN A 162 -4.43 -2.04 -1.60
C GLN A 162 -4.93 -1.25 -0.39
N HIS A 163 -4.59 -1.72 0.81
CA HIS A 163 -5.22 -1.24 2.04
C HIS A 163 -4.52 -0.02 2.61
N GLY A 164 -3.19 0.06 2.54
CA GLY A 164 -2.45 1.22 3.03
C GLY A 164 -2.82 2.49 2.27
N THR A 165 -2.94 2.40 0.95
CA THR A 165 -3.45 3.50 0.11
C THR A 165 -4.88 3.89 0.51
N ALA A 166 -5.76 2.90 0.67
CA ALA A 166 -7.16 3.13 1.01
C ALA A 166 -7.33 3.85 2.36
N ILE A 167 -6.59 3.42 3.38
CA ILE A 167 -6.66 3.98 4.74
C ILE A 167 -6.18 5.44 4.75
N ILE A 168 -5.01 5.71 4.15
CA ILE A 168 -4.45 7.07 4.17
C ILE A 168 -5.25 8.02 3.28
N ALA A 169 -5.76 7.56 2.14
CA ALA A 169 -6.69 8.34 1.32
C ALA A 169 -8.01 8.59 2.06
N GLY A 170 -8.51 7.62 2.83
CA GLY A 170 -9.73 7.76 3.63
C GLY A 170 -9.57 8.80 4.74
N ALA A 171 -8.47 8.73 5.49
CA ALA A 171 -8.14 9.72 6.51
C ALA A 171 -8.00 11.14 5.92
N ALA A 172 -7.33 11.26 4.76
CA ALA A 172 -7.21 12.52 4.05
C ALA A 172 -8.57 13.05 3.57
N LEU A 173 -9.45 12.17 3.07
CA LEU A 173 -10.79 12.53 2.64
C LEU A 173 -11.60 13.11 3.81
N ILE A 174 -11.64 12.42 4.96
CA ILE A 174 -12.40 12.87 6.14
C ILE A 174 -11.95 14.27 6.55
N ASN A 175 -10.65 14.50 6.67
CA ASN A 175 -10.11 15.82 7.02
C ASN A 175 -10.44 16.88 5.97
N ALA A 176 -10.34 16.55 4.68
CA ALA A 176 -10.66 17.48 3.61
C ALA A 176 -12.15 17.86 3.59
N LEU A 177 -13.04 16.89 3.82
CA LEU A 177 -14.49 17.10 3.92
C LEU A 177 -14.85 17.98 5.11
N GLU A 178 -14.20 17.78 6.26
CA GLU A 178 -14.38 18.63 7.44
C GLU A 178 -14.00 20.09 7.14
N ILE A 179 -12.87 20.31 6.46
CA ILE A 179 -12.38 21.66 6.10
C ILE A 179 -13.37 22.39 5.19
N ILE A 180 -13.94 21.71 4.19
CA ILE A 180 -14.87 22.32 3.23
C ILE A 180 -16.34 22.25 3.67
N GLY A 181 -16.62 21.60 4.81
CA GLY A 181 -17.97 21.48 5.37
C GLY A 181 -18.95 20.64 4.54
N LYS A 182 -18.46 19.63 3.80
CA LYS A 182 -19.31 18.69 3.03
C LYS A 182 -19.52 17.39 3.80
N LYS A 183 -20.69 16.77 3.65
CA LYS A 183 -20.97 15.47 4.25
C LYS A 183 -20.51 14.33 3.36
N VAL A 184 -19.98 13.28 3.97
CA VAL A 184 -19.40 12.12 3.27
C VAL A 184 -20.40 11.35 2.42
N ASP A 185 -21.67 11.34 2.81
CA ASP A 185 -22.76 10.64 2.11
C ASP A 185 -23.34 11.43 0.92
N GLU A 186 -23.04 12.73 0.83
CA GLU A 186 -23.56 13.65 -0.20
C GLU A 186 -22.56 13.91 -1.34
N VAL A 187 -21.30 13.53 -1.20
CA VAL A 187 -20.24 13.85 -2.17
C VAL A 187 -20.18 12.91 -3.36
N ARG A 188 -19.93 13.46 -4.55
CA ARG A 188 -19.66 12.70 -5.79
C ARG A 188 -18.17 12.46 -5.94
N VAL A 189 -17.77 11.18 -5.92
CA VAL A 189 -16.37 10.75 -5.97
C VAL A 189 -16.07 10.08 -7.29
N VAL A 190 -15.02 10.54 -7.96
CA VAL A 190 -14.54 9.96 -9.22
C VAL A 190 -13.15 9.38 -9.04
N PHE A 191 -13.02 8.09 -9.29
CA PHE A 191 -11.74 7.40 -9.34
C PHE A 191 -11.23 7.33 -10.78
N SER A 192 -9.96 7.67 -10.99
CA SER A 192 -9.22 7.29 -12.19
C SER A 192 -8.33 6.10 -11.86
N GLY A 193 -8.57 4.97 -12.55
CA GLY A 193 -7.95 3.68 -12.28
C GLY A 193 -8.96 2.69 -11.70
N ALA A 194 -8.82 1.42 -12.06
CA ALA A 194 -9.62 0.30 -11.52
C ALA A 194 -8.73 -0.89 -11.16
N GLY A 195 -7.51 -0.59 -10.69
CA GLY A 195 -6.57 -1.58 -10.15
C GLY A 195 -6.82 -1.83 -8.65
N ALA A 196 -5.92 -2.59 -8.03
CA ALA A 196 -6.07 -3.04 -6.64
C ALA A 196 -6.25 -1.89 -5.65
N SER A 197 -5.41 -0.85 -5.74
CA SER A 197 -5.50 0.34 -4.90
C SER A 197 -6.81 1.09 -5.07
N ALA A 198 -7.27 1.29 -6.31
CA ALA A 198 -8.48 2.06 -6.61
C ALA A 198 -9.75 1.35 -6.10
N LEU A 199 -9.88 0.04 -6.37
CA LEU A 199 -11.02 -0.75 -5.92
C LEU A 199 -11.05 -0.88 -4.39
N SER A 200 -9.89 -1.10 -3.76
CA SER A 200 -9.79 -1.13 -2.29
C SER A 200 -10.15 0.22 -1.66
N THR A 201 -9.65 1.32 -2.24
CA THR A 201 -9.96 2.68 -1.76
C THR A 201 -11.44 3.02 -1.92
N ALA A 202 -12.06 2.70 -3.06
CA ALA A 202 -13.49 2.89 -3.28
C ALA A 202 -14.33 2.11 -2.26
N GLY A 203 -14.00 0.84 -2.02
CA GLY A 203 -14.67 0.04 -0.99
C GLY A 203 -14.45 0.58 0.43
N HIS A 204 -13.25 1.10 0.73
CA HIS A 204 -12.99 1.74 2.02
C HIS A 204 -13.79 3.03 2.19
N PHE A 205 -13.90 3.86 1.15
CA PHE A 205 -14.71 5.07 1.16
C PHE A 205 -16.20 4.76 1.39
N GLN A 206 -16.72 3.67 0.82
CA GLN A 206 -18.07 3.19 1.13
C GLN A 206 -18.24 2.86 2.62
N ARG A 207 -17.25 2.20 3.24
CA ARG A 207 -17.25 1.92 4.69
C ARG A 207 -17.17 3.18 5.55
N LEU A 208 -16.50 4.22 5.06
CA LEU A 208 -16.44 5.54 5.70
C LEU A 208 -17.73 6.36 5.51
N GLY A 209 -18.67 5.90 4.68
CA GLY A 209 -20.00 6.49 4.51
C GLY A 209 -20.25 7.14 3.16
N VAL A 210 -19.35 7.02 2.17
CA VAL A 210 -19.63 7.49 0.81
C VAL A 210 -20.69 6.59 0.17
N SER A 211 -21.77 7.20 -0.30
CA SER A 211 -22.87 6.47 -0.96
C SER A 211 -22.37 5.74 -2.22
N PRO A 212 -22.59 4.41 -2.37
CA PRO A 212 -22.10 3.64 -3.50
C PRO A 212 -22.47 4.21 -4.87
N GLU A 213 -23.69 4.74 -5.02
CA GLU A 213 -24.21 5.37 -6.23
C GLU A 213 -23.49 6.68 -6.61
N ASN A 214 -22.78 7.29 -5.67
CA ASN A 214 -22.01 8.52 -5.88
C ASN A 214 -20.55 8.25 -6.27
N ILE A 215 -20.13 6.99 -6.34
CA ILE A 215 -18.78 6.59 -6.75
C ILE A 215 -18.79 6.19 -8.22
N LEU A 216 -18.03 6.91 -9.03
CA LEU A 216 -17.75 6.51 -10.42
C LEU A 216 -16.29 6.11 -10.54
N ILE A 217 -16.03 4.91 -11.06
CA ILE A 217 -14.69 4.42 -11.34
C ILE A 217 -14.47 4.44 -12.86
N VAL A 218 -13.34 5.00 -13.29
CA VAL A 218 -12.96 5.12 -14.71
C VAL A 218 -11.69 4.33 -14.96
N ASP A 219 -11.76 3.32 -15.83
CA ASP A 219 -10.60 2.53 -16.25
C ASP A 219 -10.17 2.88 -17.68
N SER A 220 -9.26 2.09 -18.25
CA SER A 220 -8.73 2.31 -19.59
C SER A 220 -9.77 2.20 -20.72
N LYS A 221 -10.97 1.69 -20.45
CA LYS A 221 -12.09 1.62 -21.41
C LYS A 221 -13.19 2.63 -21.11
N GLY A 222 -13.01 3.48 -20.08
CA GLY A 222 -13.99 4.49 -19.67
C GLY A 222 -14.65 4.15 -18.34
N VAL A 223 -15.81 4.77 -18.09
CA VAL A 223 -16.57 4.60 -16.84
C VAL A 223 -16.98 3.13 -16.68
N ILE A 224 -16.92 2.61 -15.45
CA ILE A 224 -17.51 1.33 -15.04
C ILE A 224 -18.99 1.61 -14.74
N TYR A 225 -19.89 1.08 -15.57
CA TYR A 225 -21.33 1.33 -15.49
C TYR A 225 -22.13 0.03 -15.62
N GLU A 226 -23.36 0.03 -15.13
CA GLU A 226 -24.26 -1.12 -15.23
C GLU A 226 -24.48 -1.57 -16.68
N GLY A 227 -24.25 -2.85 -16.96
CA GLY A 227 -24.40 -3.43 -18.30
C GLY A 227 -23.21 -3.19 -19.24
N ARG A 228 -22.09 -2.64 -18.74
CA ARG A 228 -20.83 -2.62 -19.49
C ARG A 228 -20.29 -4.05 -19.62
N GLU A 229 -19.98 -4.50 -20.84
CA GLU A 229 -19.37 -5.82 -21.06
C GLU A 229 -17.83 -5.76 -21.15
N GLU A 230 -17.29 -4.72 -21.80
CA GLU A 230 -15.86 -4.67 -22.11
C GLU A 230 -15.00 -4.40 -20.86
N GLY A 231 -14.06 -5.31 -20.57
CA GLY A 231 -13.04 -5.11 -19.53
C GLY A 231 -13.55 -5.24 -18.09
N MET A 232 -14.75 -5.78 -17.89
CA MET A 232 -15.31 -6.12 -16.60
C MET A 232 -14.75 -7.44 -16.05
N ASN A 233 -14.77 -7.57 -14.72
CA ASN A 233 -14.40 -8.77 -13.98
C ASN A 233 -15.11 -8.75 -12.61
N GLU A 234 -15.06 -9.87 -11.88
CA GLU A 234 -15.73 -10.04 -10.58
C GLU A 234 -15.40 -8.96 -9.53
N TYR A 235 -14.23 -8.32 -9.62
CA TYR A 235 -13.80 -7.27 -8.69
C TYR A 235 -14.32 -5.88 -9.09
N LYS A 236 -14.66 -5.67 -10.36
CA LYS A 236 -15.21 -4.41 -10.90
C LYS A 236 -16.74 -4.37 -10.86
N GLU A 237 -17.41 -5.52 -11.01
CA GLU A 237 -18.88 -5.61 -10.98
C GLU A 237 -19.53 -4.90 -9.78
N PRO A 238 -19.01 -5.01 -8.54
CA PRO A 238 -19.61 -4.34 -7.37
C PRO A 238 -19.58 -2.80 -7.44
N PHE A 239 -18.80 -2.22 -8.35
CA PHE A 239 -18.66 -0.77 -8.53
C PHE A 239 -19.33 -0.28 -9.83
N ALA A 240 -20.08 -1.13 -10.53
CA ALA A 240 -20.87 -0.72 -11.68
C ALA A 240 -22.12 0.03 -11.21
N VAL A 241 -22.22 1.30 -11.60
CA VAL A 241 -23.35 2.18 -11.24
C VAL A 241 -24.06 2.66 -12.50
N ALA A 242 -25.40 2.78 -12.45
CA ALA A 242 -26.18 3.42 -13.51
C ALA A 242 -25.71 4.88 -13.75
N SER A 243 -25.07 5.13 -14.89
CA SER A 243 -24.58 6.46 -15.25
C SER A 243 -24.59 6.67 -16.77
N ALA A 244 -24.78 7.92 -17.19
CA ALA A 244 -24.64 8.33 -18.59
C ALA A 244 -23.20 8.72 -18.97
N ALA A 245 -22.33 8.97 -17.98
CA ALA A 245 -20.94 9.32 -18.22
C ALA A 245 -20.19 8.17 -18.91
N ARG A 246 -19.29 8.47 -19.86
CA ARG A 246 -18.51 7.44 -20.57
C ARG A 246 -17.01 7.68 -20.51
N SER A 247 -16.58 8.93 -20.33
CA SER A 247 -15.18 9.31 -20.17
C SER A 247 -14.87 9.87 -18.78
N LEU A 248 -13.57 10.01 -18.47
CA LEU A 248 -13.12 10.70 -17.26
C LEU A 248 -13.61 12.15 -17.21
N ALA A 249 -13.59 12.84 -18.36
CA ALA A 249 -14.08 14.22 -18.47
C ALA A 249 -15.57 14.32 -18.12
N ASP A 250 -16.39 13.38 -18.62
CA ASP A 250 -17.83 13.35 -18.32
C ASP A 250 -18.10 13.11 -16.83
N ALA A 251 -17.36 12.17 -16.23
CA ALA A 251 -17.53 11.79 -14.83
C ALA A 251 -17.17 12.94 -13.88
N LEU A 252 -16.17 13.75 -14.23
CA LEU A 252 -15.68 14.86 -13.41
C LEU A 252 -16.59 16.09 -13.40
N VAL A 253 -17.55 16.20 -14.32
CA VAL A 253 -18.49 17.33 -14.34
C VAL A 253 -19.31 17.38 -13.04
N GLY A 254 -19.06 18.43 -12.25
CA GLY A 254 -19.68 18.64 -10.95
C GLY A 254 -19.30 17.58 -9.90
N ALA A 255 -18.19 16.87 -10.06
CA ALA A 255 -17.67 15.97 -9.03
C ALA A 255 -17.05 16.78 -7.87
N ASP A 256 -17.21 16.28 -6.64
CA ASP A 256 -16.64 16.90 -5.44
C ASP A 256 -15.22 16.41 -5.17
N VAL A 257 -14.96 15.15 -5.50
CA VAL A 257 -13.71 14.46 -5.17
C VAL A 257 -13.16 13.74 -6.41
N PHE A 258 -11.89 13.94 -6.70
CA PHE A 258 -11.11 13.14 -7.65
C PHE A 258 -10.05 12.34 -6.90
N ILE A 259 -10.01 11.03 -7.15
CA ILE A 259 -8.97 10.12 -6.66
C ILE A 259 -8.25 9.51 -7.86
N GLY A 260 -7.04 9.99 -8.11
CA GLY A 260 -6.13 9.47 -9.11
C GLY A 260 -5.29 8.32 -8.54
N LEU A 261 -5.47 7.13 -9.09
CA LEU A 261 -4.67 5.93 -8.84
C LEU A 261 -4.39 5.25 -10.19
N SER A 262 -3.93 6.03 -11.17
CA SER A 262 -3.77 5.60 -12.56
C SER A 262 -2.43 6.02 -13.17
N VAL A 263 -2.45 6.94 -14.14
CA VAL A 263 -1.31 7.27 -14.98
C VAL A 263 -1.06 8.77 -15.01
N LYS A 264 0.22 9.12 -15.11
CA LYS A 264 0.70 10.49 -15.24
C LYS A 264 -0.09 11.31 -16.27
N GLY A 265 -0.48 12.52 -15.88
CA GLY A 265 -0.99 13.53 -16.81
C GLY A 265 -2.35 13.23 -17.44
N ILE A 266 -3.12 12.28 -16.90
CA ILE A 266 -4.44 11.93 -17.42
C ILE A 266 -5.51 12.99 -17.13
N MET A 267 -5.32 13.79 -16.08
CA MET A 267 -6.26 14.84 -15.68
C MET A 267 -5.82 16.19 -16.26
N THR A 268 -6.72 16.85 -16.99
CA THR A 268 -6.44 18.15 -17.63
C THR A 268 -6.99 19.32 -16.83
N ALA A 269 -6.50 20.53 -17.11
CA ALA A 269 -6.98 21.75 -16.48
C ALA A 269 -8.48 22.00 -16.74
N ASP A 270 -9.00 21.64 -17.91
CA ASP A 270 -10.42 21.75 -18.24
C ASP A 270 -11.29 20.80 -17.39
N MET A 271 -10.78 19.59 -17.11
CA MET A 271 -11.45 18.65 -16.22
C MET A 271 -11.49 19.18 -14.78
N VAL A 272 -10.41 19.80 -14.31
CA VAL A 272 -10.39 20.45 -12.98
C VAL A 272 -11.41 21.60 -12.94
N ALA A 273 -11.49 22.41 -13.99
CA ALA A 273 -12.41 23.54 -14.06
C ALA A 273 -13.89 23.09 -14.04
N SER A 274 -14.21 21.89 -14.54
CA SER A 274 -15.59 21.36 -14.57
C SER A 274 -16.06 20.75 -13.25
N MET A 275 -15.17 20.53 -12.28
CA MET A 275 -15.51 20.00 -10.95
C MET A 275 -16.35 20.98 -10.12
N ALA A 276 -17.02 20.46 -9.09
CA ALA A 276 -17.80 21.24 -8.15
C ALA A 276 -16.95 22.29 -7.42
N ARG A 277 -17.62 23.23 -6.72
CA ARG A 277 -16.95 24.22 -5.86
C ARG A 277 -16.21 23.50 -4.72
N ASP A 278 -15.07 24.04 -4.32
CA ASP A 278 -14.19 23.51 -3.26
C ASP A 278 -13.84 22.03 -3.52
N PRO A 279 -13.22 21.68 -4.67
CA PRO A 279 -12.99 20.29 -5.05
C PRO A 279 -11.81 19.70 -4.27
N ILE A 280 -11.92 18.42 -3.94
CA ILE A 280 -10.83 17.63 -3.35
C ILE A 280 -10.17 16.84 -4.47
N ILE A 281 -8.87 17.03 -4.68
CA ILE A 281 -8.11 16.42 -5.78
C ILE A 281 -6.92 15.67 -5.18
N PHE A 282 -6.98 14.34 -5.17
CA PHE A 282 -5.88 13.48 -4.75
C PHE A 282 -5.26 12.85 -6.00
N ALA A 283 -4.13 13.37 -6.47
CA ALA A 283 -3.40 12.83 -7.61
C ALA A 283 -2.22 11.97 -7.12
N LEU A 284 -2.47 10.66 -6.95
CA LEU A 284 -1.61 9.76 -6.17
C LEU A 284 -0.71 8.87 -7.04
N ALA A 285 -0.74 8.99 -8.37
CA ALA A 285 0.21 8.26 -9.23
C ALA A 285 1.67 8.61 -8.89
N ASN A 286 2.53 7.58 -8.91
CA ASN A 286 3.96 7.69 -8.65
C ASN A 286 4.78 7.15 -9.84
N PRO A 287 5.93 7.76 -10.17
CA PRO A 287 6.54 8.93 -9.52
C PRO A 287 5.93 10.28 -9.95
N ASP A 288 5.12 10.28 -11.01
CA ASP A 288 4.53 11.47 -11.60
C ASP A 288 2.99 11.42 -11.49
N PRO A 289 2.33 12.45 -10.91
CA PRO A 289 0.90 12.43 -10.63
C PRO A 289 0.03 12.61 -11.89
N GLU A 290 -1.27 12.33 -11.74
CA GLU A 290 -2.31 12.53 -12.76
C GLU A 290 -2.41 13.98 -13.23
N ILE A 291 -2.11 14.92 -12.33
CA ILE A 291 -1.97 16.36 -12.59
C ILE A 291 -1.05 16.98 -11.53
N LEU A 292 -0.27 17.99 -11.91
CA LEU A 292 0.60 18.69 -10.97
C LEU A 292 -0.19 19.74 -10.15
N PRO A 293 0.16 19.96 -8.85
CA PRO A 293 -0.45 21.02 -8.04
C PRO A 293 -0.39 22.41 -8.70
N GLU A 294 0.70 22.71 -9.40
CA GLU A 294 0.89 23.99 -10.11
C GLU A 294 -0.03 24.14 -11.32
N GLU A 295 -0.55 23.04 -11.88
CA GLU A 295 -1.53 23.07 -12.98
C GLU A 295 -2.94 23.30 -12.44
N VAL A 296 -3.29 22.66 -11.32
CA VAL A 296 -4.55 22.91 -10.60
C VAL A 296 -4.65 24.37 -10.16
N ALA A 297 -3.59 24.91 -9.56
CA ALA A 297 -3.54 26.30 -9.05
C ALA A 297 -3.71 27.38 -10.14
N LYS A 298 -3.56 27.03 -11.43
CA LYS A 298 -3.82 27.97 -12.54
C LYS A 298 -5.30 28.15 -12.85
N VAL A 299 -6.13 27.18 -12.47
CA VAL A 299 -7.56 27.14 -12.83
C VAL A 299 -8.50 27.17 -11.62
N ARG A 300 -8.00 26.82 -10.43
CA ARG A 300 -8.77 26.81 -9.19
C ARG A 300 -7.90 27.34 -8.04
N ASP A 301 -8.48 28.22 -7.23
CA ASP A 301 -7.91 28.73 -5.98
C ASP A 301 -8.60 28.15 -4.73
N ASP A 302 -9.68 27.38 -4.94
CA ASP A 302 -10.52 26.75 -3.92
C ASP A 302 -10.27 25.24 -3.76
N ALA A 303 -9.35 24.65 -4.52
CA ALA A 303 -9.09 23.22 -4.50
C ALA A 303 -8.22 22.77 -3.31
N ILE A 304 -8.61 21.70 -2.64
CA ILE A 304 -7.71 20.95 -1.73
C ILE A 304 -6.97 19.92 -2.57
N MET A 305 -5.65 20.07 -2.67
CA MET A 305 -4.79 19.19 -3.45
C MET A 305 -3.94 18.30 -2.52
N ALA A 306 -3.82 17.02 -2.88
CA ALA A 306 -2.90 16.06 -2.28
C ALA A 306 -2.17 15.25 -3.36
N THR A 307 -0.95 14.80 -3.06
CA THR A 307 -0.19 13.90 -3.96
C THR A 307 0.50 12.78 -3.18
N GLY A 308 1.00 11.76 -3.86
CA GLY A 308 1.85 10.73 -3.25
C GLY A 308 3.26 11.19 -2.86
N ARG A 309 3.66 12.41 -3.28
CA ARG A 309 5.05 12.89 -3.21
C ARG A 309 5.34 13.66 -1.93
N SER A 310 6.54 13.46 -1.39
CA SER A 310 7.02 14.15 -0.18
C SER A 310 7.49 15.58 -0.41
N ASP A 311 7.70 16.01 -1.66
CA ASP A 311 8.13 17.37 -1.98
C ASP A 311 6.96 18.36 -2.17
N TYR A 312 5.71 17.90 -2.00
CA TYR A 312 4.51 18.73 -1.99
C TYR A 312 3.81 18.72 -0.62
N PRO A 313 3.00 19.75 -0.29
CA PRO A 313 2.07 19.69 0.85
C PRO A 313 1.07 18.55 0.70
N ASN A 314 0.44 18.15 1.82
CA ASN A 314 -0.62 17.13 1.87
C ASN A 314 -0.21 15.81 1.20
N GLN A 315 0.92 15.24 1.65
CA GLN A 315 1.34 13.94 1.16
C GLN A 315 0.36 12.84 1.63
N VAL A 316 -0.30 12.18 0.68
CA VAL A 316 -1.10 10.97 0.88
C VAL A 316 -0.27 9.80 0.43
N ASN A 317 0.45 9.19 1.37
CA ASN A 317 1.38 8.11 1.09
C ASN A 317 1.24 7.03 2.17
N ASN A 318 1.24 5.77 1.74
CA ASN A 318 1.07 4.61 2.59
C ASN A 318 2.15 4.47 3.69
N VAL A 319 3.29 5.18 3.58
CA VAL A 319 4.28 5.33 4.67
C VAL A 319 3.68 5.80 6.01
N LEU A 320 2.56 6.54 5.96
CA LEU A 320 1.85 7.01 7.15
C LEU A 320 0.98 5.92 7.80
N GLY A 321 0.81 4.77 7.15
CA GLY A 321 -0.08 3.68 7.57
C GLY A 321 0.67 2.42 7.96
N PHE A 322 1.26 1.72 6.98
CA PHE A 322 1.74 0.35 7.17
C PHE A 322 2.69 0.13 8.36
N PRO A 323 3.65 1.04 8.69
CA PRO A 323 4.53 0.78 9.83
C PRO A 323 3.74 0.69 11.13
N PHE A 324 2.75 1.57 11.32
CA PHE A 324 1.98 1.70 12.55
C PHE A 324 0.88 0.65 12.67
N ILE A 325 0.24 0.29 11.55
CA ILE A 325 -0.74 -0.80 11.49
C ILE A 325 -0.08 -2.11 11.93
N PHE A 326 1.09 -2.43 11.36
CA PHE A 326 1.84 -3.61 11.80
C PHE A 326 2.34 -3.48 13.24
N ARG A 327 2.76 -2.29 13.69
CA ARG A 327 3.19 -2.12 15.10
C ARG A 327 2.08 -2.54 16.05
N GLY A 328 0.87 -2.01 15.85
CA GLY A 328 -0.30 -2.36 16.64
C GLY A 328 -0.63 -3.85 16.54
N ALA A 329 -0.63 -4.41 15.32
CA ALA A 329 -0.91 -5.83 15.10
C ALA A 329 0.10 -6.75 15.82
N LEU A 330 1.39 -6.44 15.71
CA LEU A 330 2.46 -7.24 16.33
C LEU A 330 2.47 -7.12 17.86
N ASP A 331 2.20 -5.94 18.40
CA ASP A 331 2.18 -5.70 19.87
C ASP A 331 1.13 -6.54 20.60
N VAL A 332 0.03 -6.86 19.91
CA VAL A 332 -1.05 -7.71 20.46
C VAL A 332 -1.07 -9.11 19.87
N GLN A 333 -0.05 -9.47 19.07
CA GLN A 333 0.04 -10.75 18.35
C GLN A 333 -1.25 -11.07 17.57
N ALA A 334 -1.80 -10.06 16.90
CA ALA A 334 -3.01 -10.20 16.09
C ALA A 334 -2.80 -11.25 14.99
N THR A 335 -3.75 -12.14 14.82
CA THR A 335 -3.73 -13.15 13.76
C THR A 335 -4.21 -12.60 12.40
N ALA A 336 -4.78 -11.40 12.38
CA ALA A 336 -5.26 -10.74 11.18
C ALA A 336 -5.30 -9.21 11.34
N ILE A 337 -5.25 -8.50 10.21
CA ILE A 337 -5.63 -7.08 10.11
C ILE A 337 -7.03 -7.04 9.46
N ASN A 338 -8.07 -6.86 10.29
CA ASN A 338 -9.48 -6.85 9.88
C ASN A 338 -9.95 -5.44 9.46
N GLU A 339 -11.21 -5.30 9.03
CA GLU A 339 -11.73 -4.03 8.53
C GLU A 339 -11.86 -2.98 9.64
N GLU A 340 -12.20 -3.38 10.86
CA GLU A 340 -12.29 -2.48 12.01
C GLU A 340 -10.93 -1.88 12.36
N MET A 341 -9.86 -2.69 12.31
CA MET A 341 -8.47 -2.22 12.50
C MET A 341 -8.01 -1.28 11.39
N LYS A 342 -8.57 -1.37 10.19
CA LYS A 342 -8.23 -0.45 9.09
C LYS A 342 -8.93 0.91 9.23
N ILE A 343 -10.10 0.93 9.89
CA ILE A 343 -10.85 2.17 10.16
C ILE A 343 -10.27 2.92 11.36
N ALA A 344 -9.83 2.20 12.38
CA ALA A 344 -9.23 2.75 13.60
C ALA A 344 -7.87 3.40 13.35
#